data_AF-A0A2V9TU75-F1
#
_entry.id   AF-A0A2V9TU75-F1
#
_cell.length_a   1.000
_cell.length_b   1.000
_cell.length_c   1.000
_cell.angle_alpha   90.00
_cell.angle_beta   90.00
_cell.angle_gamma   90.00
#
_symmetry.space_group_name_H-M   'P 1'
#
loop_
_entity.id
_entity.type
_entity.pdbx_description
1 polymer ?
#
loop_
_entity_poly.entity_id
_entity_poly.type
_entity_poly.pdbx_seq_one_letter_code
_entity_poly.pdbx_strand_id
1 'polypeptide(L)' 'MALAHTITRSGSVLDLLNSAPLSREQAICLIRATDDELPALLSAALEVKERFKPELITYSRKVFIPLTNLCRDY' A
#
# COMPACT_ATOMS: atom_id res chain seq x y z
N MET A 1 3.81 -20.62 13.84
CA MET A 1 3.56 -21.59 12.76
C MET A 1 2.46 -21.07 11.85
N ALA A 2 2.84 -20.38 10.77
CA ALA A 2 2.17 -20.38 9.46
C ALA A 2 3.05 -19.57 8.51
N LEU A 3 4.09 -20.20 7.96
CA LEU A 3 4.77 -19.68 6.78
C LEU A 3 3.88 -20.05 5.59
N ALA A 4 2.98 -19.15 5.19
CA ALA A 4 2.34 -19.19 3.89
C ALA A 4 2.97 -18.08 3.04
N HIS A 5 4.17 -18.37 2.56
CA HIS A 5 4.96 -17.52 1.68
C HIS A 5 4.55 -17.83 0.25
N THR A 6 3.77 -16.96 -0.40
CA THR A 6 3.89 -16.86 -1.85
C THR A 6 3.49 -15.48 -2.33
N ILE A 7 4.45 -14.74 -2.88
CA ILE A 7 4.19 -13.91 -4.05
C ILE A 7 5.30 -14.29 -5.03
N THR A 8 4.93 -14.58 -6.27
CA THR A 8 5.84 -14.72 -7.42
C THR A 8 4.99 -14.49 -8.67
N ARG A 9 5.42 -13.79 -9.73
CA ARG A 9 6.74 -13.68 -10.37
C ARG A 9 7.10 -12.18 -10.51
N SER A 10 8.14 -11.74 -9.76
CA SER A 10 8.72 -10.38 -9.71
C SER A 10 8.25 -9.41 -8.61
N GLY A 11 7.48 -9.84 -7.61
CA GLY A 11 7.27 -9.06 -6.38
C GLY A 11 7.07 -9.98 -5.18
N SER A 12 7.53 -9.60 -4.00
CA SER A 12 7.33 -10.28 -2.72
C SER A 12 6.81 -9.31 -1.66
N VAL A 13 6.08 -9.79 -0.64
CA VAL A 13 5.71 -8.96 0.53
C VAL A 13 6.97 -8.50 1.25
N LEU A 14 8.06 -9.27 1.13
CA LEU A 14 9.38 -8.89 1.60
C LEU A 14 9.94 -7.68 0.86
N ASP A 15 9.52 -7.43 -0.39
CA ASP A 15 9.97 -6.25 -1.13
C ASP A 15 9.46 -4.95 -0.51
N LEU A 16 8.32 -4.99 0.18
CA LEU A 16 7.83 -3.85 0.97
C LEU A 16 8.74 -3.56 2.16
N LEU A 17 9.32 -4.60 2.75
CA LEU A 17 10.22 -4.47 3.90
C LEU A 17 11.62 -4.03 3.50
N ASN A 18 11.93 -3.99 2.21
CA ASN A 18 13.16 -3.37 1.72
C ASN A 18 13.00 -1.84 1.75
N SER A 19 14.03 -1.13 2.16
CA SER A 19 14.03 0.35 2.15
C SER A 19 14.13 0.95 0.74
N ALA A 20 14.22 0.12 -0.30
CA ALA A 20 14.29 0.54 -1.69
C ALA A 20 12.88 0.81 -2.25
N PRO A 21 12.73 1.79 -3.16
CA PRO A 21 11.47 1.98 -3.87
C PRO A 21 11.07 0.72 -4.65
N LEU A 22 9.77 0.39 -4.64
CA LEU A 22 9.23 -0.68 -5.47
C LEU A 22 9.36 -0.32 -6.96
N SER A 23 9.73 -1.32 -7.77
CA SER A 23 9.58 -1.22 -9.22
C SER A 23 8.10 -1.21 -9.61
N ARG A 24 7.82 -0.77 -10.84
CA ARG A 24 6.47 -0.77 -11.40
C ARG A 24 5.88 -2.18 -11.42
N GLU A 25 6.67 -3.17 -11.80
CA GLU A 25 6.27 -4.57 -11.90
C GLU A 25 5.95 -5.15 -10.52
N GLN A 26 6.78 -4.85 -9.52
CA GLN A 26 6.53 -5.22 -8.12
C GLN A 26 5.20 -4.64 -7.60
N ALA A 27 4.98 -3.35 -7.84
CA ALA A 27 3.74 -2.68 -7.43
C ALA A 27 2.51 -3.30 -8.09
N ILE A 28 2.56 -3.61 -9.40
CA ILE A 28 1.46 -4.26 -10.12
C ILE A 28 1.16 -5.65 -9.56
N CYS A 29 2.18 -6.44 -9.20
CA CYS A 29 1.98 -7.73 -8.56
C CYS A 29 1.25 -7.60 -7.23
N LEU A 30 1.67 -6.66 -6.37
CA LEU A 30 1.05 -6.44 -5.06
C LEU A 30 -0.40 -5.93 -5.15
N ILE A 31 -0.73 -5.09 -6.15
CA ILE A 31 -2.11 -4.65 -6.42
C ILE A 31 -3.03 -5.83 -6.76
N ARG A 32 -2.48 -6.89 -7.33
CA ARG A 32 -3.21 -8.11 -7.74
C ARG A 32 -3.18 -9.21 -6.67
N ALA A 33 -2.77 -8.89 -5.44
CA ALA A 33 -2.79 -9.84 -4.34
C ALA A 33 -4.20 -10.43 -4.15
N THR A 34 -4.25 -11.73 -3.94
CA THR A 34 -5.48 -12.48 -3.64
C THR A 34 -5.94 -12.22 -2.21
N ASP A 35 -7.18 -12.60 -1.90
CA ASP A 35 -7.72 -12.48 -0.53
C ASP A 35 -6.90 -13.27 0.50
N ASP A 36 -6.31 -14.40 0.10
CA ASP A 36 -5.42 -15.20 0.97
C ASP A 36 -4.07 -14.52 1.24
N GLU A 37 -3.58 -13.71 0.30
CA GLU A 37 -2.33 -12.95 0.42
C GLU A 37 -2.51 -11.61 1.14
N LEU A 38 -3.74 -11.08 1.15
CA LEU A 38 -4.07 -9.77 1.71
C LEU A 38 -3.63 -9.59 3.18
N PRO A 39 -3.83 -10.56 4.10
CA PRO A 39 -3.35 -10.42 5.47
C PRO A 39 -1.83 -10.22 5.58
N ALA A 40 -1.06 -10.95 4.76
CA ALA A 40 0.39 -10.82 4.73
C ALA A 40 0.82 -9.45 4.18
N LEU A 41 0.14 -8.98 3.13
CA LEU A 41 0.36 -7.66 2.54
C LEU A 41 0.12 -6.52 3.55
N LEU A 42 -1.00 -6.59 4.28
CA LEU A 42 -1.33 -5.60 5.31
C LEU A 42 -0.35 -5.62 6.47
N SER A 43 0.11 -6.81 6.89
CA SER A 43 1.13 -6.94 7.93
C SER A 43 2.45 -6.27 7.52
N ALA A 44 2.91 -6.50 6.28
CA ALA A 44 4.12 -5.86 5.75
C ALA A 44 3.95 -4.34 5.65
N ALA A 45 2.79 -3.86 5.16
CA ALA A 45 2.49 -2.43 5.07
C ALA A 45 2.50 -1.74 6.45
N LEU A 46 1.98 -2.41 7.49
CA LEU A 46 2.02 -1.91 8.85
C LEU A 46 3.46 -1.78 9.34
N GLU A 47 4.31 -2.78 9.09
CA GLU A 47 5.71 -2.72 9.49
C GLU A 47 6.46 -1.56 8.80
N VAL A 48 6.21 -1.34 7.50
CA VAL A 48 6.76 -0.18 6.78
C VAL A 48 6.28 1.14 7.38
N LYS A 49 4.99 1.23 7.74
CA LYS A 49 4.43 2.41 8.41
C LYS A 49 5.15 2.66 9.74
N GLU A 50 5.34 1.64 10.57
CA GLU A 50 6.01 1.77 11.86
C GLU A 50 7.47 2.20 11.73
N ARG A 51 8.18 1.77 10.68
CA ARG A 51 9.57 2.22 10.43
C ARG A 51 9.65 3.68 9.99
N PHE A 52 8.65 4.20 9.27
CA PHE A 52 8.66 5.56 8.75
C PHE A 52 8.05 6.58 9.70
N LYS A 53 6.86 6.29 10.26
CA LYS A 53 6.10 7.14 11.18
C LYS A 53 5.44 6.27 12.24
N PRO A 54 6.20 5.87 13.29
CA PRO A 54 5.65 5.09 14.38
C PRO A 54 4.62 5.93 15.13
N GLU A 55 3.47 5.33 15.44
CA GLU A 55 2.39 5.88 16.30
C GLU A 55 1.78 7.24 15.89
N LEU A 56 2.32 7.92 14.88
CA LEU A 56 1.90 9.25 14.45
C LEU A 56 0.73 9.19 13.47
N ILE A 57 -0.44 9.56 13.94
CA ILE A 57 -1.61 9.78 13.10
C ILE A 57 -1.75 11.28 12.84
N THR A 58 -1.43 11.72 11.62
CA THR A 58 -1.60 13.12 11.23
C THR A 58 -3.04 13.38 10.79
N TYR A 59 -3.69 14.35 11.42
CA TYR A 59 -5.01 14.81 11.03
C TYR A 59 -4.92 16.21 10.42
N SER A 60 -5.52 16.38 9.25
CA SER A 60 -5.64 17.68 8.61
C SER A 60 -7.10 18.12 8.68
N ARG A 61 -7.37 19.25 9.34
CA ARG A 61 -8.69 19.90 9.36
C ARG A 61 -8.95 20.53 7.99
N LYS A 62 -9.20 19.70 6.98
CA LYS A 62 -9.50 20.14 5.62
C LYS A 62 -10.99 20.41 5.51
N VAL A 63 -11.34 21.65 5.20
CA VAL A 63 -12.65 21.96 4.63
C VAL A 63 -12.53 21.79 3.13
N PHE A 64 -13.25 20.81 2.58
CA PHE A 64 -13.43 20.74 1.15
C PHE A 64 -14.46 21.80 0.75
N ILE A 65 -14.03 22.80 -0.03
CA ILE A 65 -14.90 23.85 -0.56
C ILE A 65 -15.12 23.56 -2.04
N PRO A 66 -16.25 22.93 -2.44
CA PRO A 66 -16.58 22.76 -3.84
C PRO A 66 -17.00 24.11 -4.43
N LEU A 67 -16.02 24.88 -4.90
CA LEU A 67 -16.24 26.21 -5.47
C LEU A 67 -17.12 26.18 -6.73
N THR A 68 -17.16 25.03 -7.42
CA THR A 68 -17.95 24.82 -8.63
C THR A 68 -18.20 23.32 -8.83
N ASN A 69 -19.40 22.98 -9.29
CA ASN A 69 -19.75 21.63 -9.77
C ASN A 69 -19.88 21.58 -11.31
N LEU A 70 -19.39 22.61 -12.03
CA LEU A 70 -19.38 22.60 -13.49
C LEU A 70 -18.35 21.56 -13.97
N CYS A 71 -18.86 20.46 -14.49
CA CYS A 71 -18.10 19.56 -15.34
C CYS A 71 -18.38 19.92 -16.80
N ARG A 72 -17.30 20.11 -17.57
CA ARG A 72 -17.39 20.34 -19.01
C ARG A 72 -17.27 19.00 -19.71
N ASP A 73 -18.38 18.46 -20.17
CA ASP A 73 -18.42 17.29 -21.04
C ASP A 73 -18.32 17.73 -22.51
N TYR A 74 -17.30 17.21 -23.22
CA TYR A 74 -17.19 17.24 -24.68
C TYR A 74 -17.16 15.82 -25.20
#